data_AF-A0A2T4C2I2-F1
#
_entry.id   AF-A0A2T4C2I2-F1
#
_cell.length_a   1.000
_cell.length_b   1.000
_cell.length_c   1.000
_cell.angle_alpha   90.00
_cell.angle_beta   90.00
_cell.angle_gamma   90.00
#
_symmetry.space_group_name_H-M   'P 1'
#
loop_
_entity.id
_entity.type
_entity.pdbx_description
1 polymer ?
#
loop_
_entity_poly.entity_id
_entity_poly.type
_entity_poly.pdbx_seq_one_letter_code
_entity_poly.pdbx_strand_id
1 'polypeptide(L)'
;MGESRQELLNWLNSLLQLNMTKVEQCGTGAALCQVFDSIFLDVPMSKVKFNVSGDYAYIQNFKILQNTFLKHQIDKNIPVEQLVKCKMQDNLEFLQWTKKFWDLNFPDHDYDAVARRKGAGVVAPANTGAPRATVSSAGARRAGGGTTPSTGPRVAKAAPGPGTAALQAEIGTLKETVSGLERERDFYFSKLRDIELLIQQAVEEDPELEKQEDGLVKHIQTILYSTEEGFEIPAEAEGLDDQETF
;
A
#
# COMPACT_ATOMS: atom_id res chain seq x y z
N MET A 1 23.22 3.56 1.28
CA MET A 1 22.21 2.53 1.60
C MET A 1 20.97 2.92 0.81
N GLY A 2 20.48 2.05 -0.08
CA GLY A 2 19.28 2.36 -0.88
C GLY A 2 18.03 2.24 -0.02
N GLU A 3 17.01 3.05 -0.28
CA GLU A 3 15.73 2.95 0.41
C GLU A 3 15.08 1.59 0.14
N SER A 4 14.48 1.02 1.18
CA SER A 4 13.77 -0.24 1.09
C SER A 4 12.46 -0.08 0.30
N ARG A 5 11.95 -1.20 -0.23
CA ARG A 5 10.67 -1.25 -0.97
C ARG A 5 9.52 -0.60 -0.19
N GLN A 6 9.44 -0.89 1.11
CA GLN A 6 8.36 -0.41 1.95
C GLN A 6 8.46 1.09 2.19
N GLU A 7 9.67 1.61 2.41
CA GLU A 7 9.91 3.04 2.58
C GLU A 7 9.52 3.84 1.32
N LEU A 8 9.88 3.34 0.13
CA LEU A 8 9.51 3.97 -1.13
C LEU A 8 8.00 4.03 -1.34
N LEU A 9 7.28 2.94 -1.03
CA LEU A 9 5.82 2.91 -1.12
C LEU A 9 5.18 3.87 -0.11
N ASN A 10 5.68 3.88 1.13
CA ASN A 10 5.20 4.79 2.16
C ASN A 10 5.43 6.26 1.74
N TRP A 11 6.62 6.60 1.25
CA TRP A 11 6.92 7.93 0.71
C TRP A 11 5.96 8.32 -0.42
N LEU A 12 5.78 7.44 -1.40
CA LEU A 12 4.93 7.70 -2.55
C LEU A 12 3.46 7.91 -2.12
N ASN A 13 2.97 7.10 -1.18
CA ASN A 13 1.62 7.23 -0.63
C ASN A 13 1.45 8.52 0.18
N SER A 14 2.44 8.91 0.99
CA SER A 14 2.42 10.16 1.76
C SER A 14 2.47 11.38 0.85
N LEU A 15 3.36 11.40 -0.15
CA LEU A 15 3.52 12.52 -1.09
C LEU A 15 2.27 12.70 -1.96
N LEU A 16 1.73 11.60 -2.48
CA LEU A 16 0.68 11.64 -3.49
C LEU A 16 -0.72 11.39 -2.93
N GLN A 17 -0.86 11.04 -1.66
CA GLN A 17 -2.14 10.61 -1.07
C GLN A 17 -2.76 9.48 -1.90
N LEU A 18 -1.98 8.42 -2.10
CA LEU A 18 -2.35 7.20 -2.80
C LEU A 18 -2.35 6.01 -1.82
N ASN A 19 -2.93 4.89 -2.25
CA ASN A 19 -2.97 3.64 -1.50
C ASN A 19 -2.27 2.52 -2.29
N MET A 20 -1.00 2.74 -2.65
CA MET A 20 -0.20 1.76 -3.37
C MET A 20 0.38 0.74 -2.39
N THR A 21 0.17 -0.54 -2.66
CA THR A 21 0.65 -1.66 -1.85
C THR A 21 1.78 -2.43 -2.52
N LYS A 22 1.96 -2.23 -3.84
CA LYS A 22 2.91 -2.95 -4.68
C LYS A 22 3.63 -1.98 -5.59
N VAL A 23 4.96 -2.14 -5.72
CA VAL A 23 5.80 -1.27 -6.57
C VAL A 23 5.44 -1.42 -8.05
N GLU A 24 4.96 -2.59 -8.44
CA GLU A 24 4.43 -2.93 -9.75
C GLU A 24 3.33 -1.97 -10.22
N GLN A 25 2.58 -1.36 -9.29
CA GLN A 25 1.55 -0.37 -9.62
C GLN A 25 2.14 0.93 -10.22
N CYS A 26 3.45 1.20 -10.02
CA CYS A 26 4.17 2.27 -10.71
C CYS A 26 4.26 2.03 -12.23
N GLY A 27 4.11 0.78 -12.69
CA GLY A 27 4.13 0.40 -14.10
C GLY A 27 2.97 0.98 -14.91
N THR A 28 1.96 1.55 -14.25
CA THR A 28 0.91 2.34 -14.90
C THR A 28 1.40 3.71 -15.39
N GLY A 29 2.54 4.18 -14.88
CA GLY A 29 3.13 5.49 -15.17
C GLY A 29 2.41 6.69 -14.52
N ALA A 30 1.22 6.51 -13.94
CA ALA A 30 0.41 7.61 -13.41
C ALA A 30 1.02 8.25 -12.16
N ALA A 31 1.42 7.41 -11.19
CA ALA A 31 2.09 7.86 -9.97
C ALA A 31 3.41 8.58 -10.29
N LEU A 32 4.20 8.03 -11.21
CA LEU A 32 5.46 8.64 -11.67
C LEU A 32 5.22 10.01 -12.29
N CYS A 33 4.25 10.16 -13.20
CA CYS A 33 3.90 11.48 -13.74
C CYS A 33 3.61 12.50 -12.64
N GLN A 34 2.92 12.07 -11.58
CA GLN A 34 2.57 12.95 -10.48
C GLN A 34 3.75 13.29 -9.56
N VAL A 35 4.71 12.38 -9.37
CA VAL A 35 5.96 12.70 -8.67
C VAL A 35 6.67 13.84 -9.39
N PHE A 36 6.80 13.78 -10.72
CA PHE A 36 7.44 14.86 -11.47
C PHE A 36 6.58 16.14 -11.52
N ASP A 37 5.25 16.01 -11.49
CA ASP A 37 4.36 17.16 -11.30
C ASP A 37 4.61 17.85 -9.96
N SER A 38 4.94 17.09 -8.90
CA SER A 38 5.29 17.68 -7.60
C SER A 38 6.56 18.51 -7.62
N ILE A 39 7.47 18.26 -8.57
CA ILE A 39 8.70 19.05 -8.71
C ILE A 39 8.45 20.28 -9.58
N PHE A 40 7.84 20.08 -10.77
CA PHE A 40 7.80 21.11 -11.81
C PHE A 40 6.46 21.84 -11.96
N LEU A 41 5.37 21.28 -11.43
CA LEU A 41 3.99 21.80 -11.51
C LEU A 41 3.44 22.02 -12.92
N ASP A 42 4.12 21.56 -13.96
CA ASP A 42 3.81 21.80 -15.36
C ASP A 42 3.47 20.54 -16.17
N VAL A 43 3.42 19.38 -15.49
CA VAL A 43 2.99 18.12 -16.10
C VAL A 43 1.50 18.23 -16.45
N PRO A 44 1.07 17.81 -17.64
CA PRO A 44 -0.33 17.89 -18.06
C PRO A 44 -1.19 16.82 -17.35
N MET A 45 -1.42 16.99 -16.05
CA MET A 45 -2.13 16.03 -15.18
C MET A 45 -3.55 15.71 -15.65
N SER A 46 -4.21 16.60 -16.40
CA SER A 46 -5.51 16.34 -17.02
C SER A 46 -5.50 15.24 -18.09
N LYS A 47 -4.32 14.93 -18.64
CA LYS A 47 -4.12 13.85 -19.62
C LYS A 47 -3.64 12.55 -18.98
N VAL A 48 -3.19 12.59 -17.73
CA VAL A 48 -2.70 11.42 -16.99
C VAL A 48 -3.90 10.59 -16.53
N LYS A 49 -3.85 9.29 -16.78
CA LYS A 49 -4.92 8.36 -16.46
C LYS A 49 -4.54 7.51 -15.25
N PHE A 50 -5.21 7.72 -14.11
CA PHE A 50 -4.95 6.99 -12.85
C PHE A 50 -5.70 5.67 -12.74
N ASN A 51 -6.97 5.63 -13.17
CA ASN A 51 -7.86 4.47 -13.01
C ASN A 51 -8.01 3.72 -14.34
N VAL A 52 -6.90 3.22 -14.88
CA VAL A 52 -6.90 2.46 -16.13
C VAL A 52 -6.33 1.07 -15.93
N SER A 53 -6.92 0.12 -16.64
CA SER A 53 -6.38 -1.22 -16.83
C SER A 53 -6.06 -1.39 -18.31
N GLY A 54 -4.81 -1.75 -18.61
CA GLY A 54 -4.37 -2.06 -19.98
C GLY A 54 -3.15 -1.26 -20.45
N ASP A 55 -2.20 -1.98 -21.04
CA ASP A 55 -0.87 -1.51 -21.42
C ASP A 55 -0.89 -0.29 -22.33
N TYR A 56 -1.87 -0.19 -23.23
CA TYR A 56 -2.00 0.96 -24.13
C TYR A 56 -2.19 2.28 -23.36
N ALA A 57 -2.97 2.26 -22.27
CA ALA A 57 -3.19 3.45 -21.45
C ALA A 57 -1.94 3.80 -20.63
N TYR A 58 -1.19 2.81 -20.17
CA TYR A 58 0.07 3.01 -19.45
C TYR A 58 1.13 3.67 -20.35
N ILE A 59 1.23 3.23 -21.63
CA ILE A 59 2.12 3.84 -22.62
C ILE A 59 1.80 5.33 -22.80
N GLN A 60 0.52 5.74 -22.76
CA GLN A 60 0.15 7.14 -22.85
C GLN A 60 0.66 7.96 -21.66
N ASN A 61 0.58 7.41 -20.43
CA ASN A 61 1.17 8.04 -19.26
C ASN A 61 2.70 8.15 -19.39
N PHE A 62 3.39 7.10 -19.83
CA PHE A 62 4.84 7.16 -20.05
C PHE A 62 5.26 8.16 -21.13
N LYS A 63 4.46 8.36 -22.19
CA LYS A 63 4.72 9.42 -23.17
C LYS A 63 4.63 10.82 -22.55
N ILE A 64 3.70 11.04 -21.61
CA ILE A 64 3.63 12.30 -20.87
C ILE A 64 4.90 12.48 -20.02
N LEU A 65 5.35 11.41 -19.36
CA LEU A 65 6.57 11.44 -18.56
C LEU A 65 7.83 11.71 -19.41
N GLN A 66 7.99 11.03 -20.55
CA GLN A 66 9.09 11.26 -21.50
C GLN A 66 9.13 12.71 -21.98
N ASN A 67 7.98 13.30 -22.31
CA ASN A 67 7.91 14.71 -22.72
C ASN A 67 8.32 15.65 -21.58
N THR A 68 8.01 15.30 -20.33
CA THR A 68 8.43 16.05 -19.14
C THR A 68 9.96 16.00 -18.99
N PHE A 69 10.57 14.82 -19.17
CA PHE A 69 12.03 14.65 -19.10
C PHE A 69 12.74 15.44 -20.20
N LEU A 70 12.21 15.40 -21.42
CA LEU A 70 12.74 16.16 -22.54
C LEU A 70 12.69 17.67 -22.28
N LYS A 71 11.56 18.17 -21.74
CA LYS A 71 11.36 19.58 -21.44
C LYS A 71 12.33 20.11 -20.38
N HIS A 72 12.57 19.30 -19.34
CA HIS A 72 13.42 19.66 -18.20
C HIS A 72 14.86 19.14 -18.34
N GLN A 73 15.24 18.62 -19.52
CA GLN A 73 16.59 18.13 -19.85
C GLN A 73 17.12 17.06 -18.87
N ILE A 74 16.25 16.14 -18.46
CA ILE A 74 16.61 15.03 -17.57
C ILE A 74 17.25 13.91 -18.41
N ASP A 75 18.56 13.71 -18.25
CA ASP A 75 19.35 12.70 -18.98
C ASP A 75 19.22 11.28 -18.38
N LYS A 76 17.99 10.84 -18.14
CA LYS A 76 17.68 9.47 -17.70
C LYS A 76 16.78 8.81 -18.74
N ASN A 77 17.26 7.72 -19.32
CA ASN A 77 16.43 6.89 -20.19
C ASN A 77 15.32 6.20 -19.37
N ILE A 78 14.08 6.27 -19.87
CA ILE A 78 12.91 5.62 -19.28
C ILE A 78 12.68 4.29 -20.03
N PRO A 79 12.90 3.11 -19.41
CA PRO A 79 12.72 1.82 -20.06
C PRO A 79 11.23 1.44 -20.14
N VAL A 80 10.46 2.16 -20.96
CA VAL A 80 8.99 2.05 -21.05
C VAL A 80 8.51 0.61 -21.27
N GLU A 81 9.14 -0.14 -22.17
CA GLU A 81 8.76 -1.52 -22.50
C GLU A 81 8.91 -2.49 -21.32
N GLN A 82 9.78 -2.19 -20.37
CA GLN A 82 10.01 -3.01 -19.18
C GLN A 82 9.05 -2.58 -18.07
N LEU A 83 8.94 -1.27 -17.83
CA LEU A 83 8.07 -0.71 -16.80
C LEU A 83 6.60 -1.03 -17.03
N VAL A 84 6.13 -0.94 -18.28
CA VAL A 84 4.72 -1.18 -18.65
C VAL A 84 4.26 -2.61 -18.39
N LYS A 85 5.19 -3.56 -18.32
CA LYS A 85 4.91 -4.97 -17.97
C LYS A 85 4.66 -5.16 -16.47
N CYS A 86 4.73 -4.09 -15.68
CA CYS A 86 4.52 -4.08 -14.24
C CYS A 86 5.38 -5.12 -13.50
N LYS A 87 6.61 -5.36 -13.97
CA LYS A 87 7.57 -6.24 -13.29
C LYS A 87 8.19 -5.53 -12.08
N MET A 88 8.31 -6.26 -10.97
CA MET A 88 8.78 -5.71 -9.69
C MET A 88 10.17 -5.08 -9.79
N GLN A 89 11.17 -5.79 -10.33
CA GLN A 89 12.56 -5.33 -10.37
C GLN A 89 12.72 -4.05 -11.19
N ASP A 90 12.19 -4.03 -12.42
CA ASP A 90 12.29 -2.87 -13.32
C ASP A 90 11.63 -1.62 -12.70
N ASN A 91 10.45 -1.81 -12.09
CA ASN A 91 9.72 -0.71 -11.44
C ASN A 91 10.41 -0.24 -10.15
N LEU A 92 11.01 -1.15 -9.39
CA LEU A 92 11.74 -0.82 -8.17
C LEU A 92 13.01 -0.01 -8.47
N GLU A 93 13.80 -0.43 -9.44
CA GLU A 93 15.01 0.29 -9.85
C GLU A 93 14.68 1.71 -10.32
N PHE A 94 13.63 1.85 -11.14
CA PHE A 94 13.22 3.17 -11.63
C PHE A 94 12.62 4.04 -10.50
N LEU A 95 11.88 3.46 -9.56
CA LEU A 95 11.33 4.17 -8.41
C LEU A 95 12.44 4.65 -7.45
N GLN A 96 13.45 3.83 -7.18
CA GLN A 96 14.63 4.24 -6.40
C GLN A 96 15.35 5.43 -7.02
N TRP A 97 15.58 5.39 -8.33
CA TRP A 97 16.17 6.52 -9.04
C TRP A 97 15.25 7.75 -8.99
N THR A 98 13.94 7.57 -9.17
CA THR A 98 12.94 8.65 -9.11
C THR A 98 12.95 9.34 -7.75
N LYS A 99 13.03 8.57 -6.66
CA LYS A 99 13.13 9.11 -5.30
C LYS A 99 14.40 9.92 -5.10
N LYS A 100 15.56 9.37 -5.48
CA LYS A 100 16.83 10.10 -5.41
C LYS A 100 16.79 11.39 -6.24
N PHE A 101 16.17 11.36 -7.41
CA PHE A 101 15.96 12.56 -8.22
C PHE A 101 15.07 13.57 -7.48
N TRP A 102 13.96 13.11 -6.89
CA TRP A 102 13.04 13.97 -6.14
C TRP A 102 13.73 14.64 -4.95
N ASP A 103 14.48 13.89 -4.13
CA ASP A 103 15.20 14.45 -2.97
C ASP A 103 16.19 15.55 -3.35
N LEU A 104 16.77 15.49 -4.56
CA LEU A 104 17.75 16.45 -5.03
C LEU A 104 17.13 17.68 -5.70
N ASN A 105 15.89 17.58 -6.20
CA ASN A 105 15.29 18.58 -7.08
C ASN A 105 13.98 19.16 -6.56
N PHE A 106 13.39 18.59 -5.50
CA PHE A 106 12.16 19.13 -4.92
C PHE A 106 12.44 20.51 -4.30
N PRO A 107 11.70 21.57 -4.69
CA PRO A 107 11.99 22.94 -4.27
C PRO A 107 11.40 23.31 -2.90
N ASP A 108 10.97 22.33 -2.09
CA ASP A 108 10.33 22.50 -0.78
C ASP A 108 9.07 23.39 -0.76
N HIS A 109 8.27 23.36 -1.85
CA HIS A 109 6.98 24.03 -1.89
C HIS A 109 5.82 23.15 -1.38
N ASP A 110 4.67 23.77 -1.13
CA ASP A 110 3.45 23.04 -0.84
C ASP A 110 2.91 22.38 -2.12
N TYR A 111 2.62 21.07 -2.06
CA TYR A 111 2.05 20.32 -3.18
C TYR A 111 0.77 19.57 -2.77
N ASP A 112 -0.38 19.99 -3.30
CA ASP A 112 -1.66 19.31 -3.11
C ASP A 112 -1.91 18.28 -4.24
N ALA A 113 -1.50 17.04 -3.99
CA ALA A 113 -1.65 15.96 -4.96
C ALA A 113 -3.11 15.66 -5.35
N VAL A 114 -4.07 15.77 -4.43
CA VAL A 114 -5.48 15.46 -4.70
C VAL A 114 -6.11 16.53 -5.59
N ALA A 115 -5.84 17.81 -5.31
CA ALA A 115 -6.31 18.90 -6.15
C ALA A 115 -5.72 18.82 -7.57
N ARG A 116 -4.44 18.44 -7.71
CA ARG A 116 -3.79 18.27 -9.02
C ARG A 116 -4.41 17.15 -9.86
N ARG A 117 -4.91 16.09 -9.22
CA ARG A 117 -5.69 15.03 -9.91
C ARG A 117 -7.11 15.46 -10.28
N LYS A 118 -7.60 16.61 -9.79
CA LYS A 118 -8.98 17.11 -10.04
C LYS A 118 -10.05 16.05 -9.78
N GLY A 119 -9.88 15.24 -8.73
CA GLY A 119 -10.83 14.17 -8.39
C GLY A 119 -10.71 12.90 -9.23
N ALA A 120 -9.67 12.75 -10.08
CA ALA A 120 -9.29 11.46 -10.67
C ALA A 120 -8.68 10.49 -9.64
N GLY A 121 -9.22 10.50 -8.41
CA GLY A 121 -8.79 9.65 -7.31
C GLY A 121 -9.08 8.19 -7.60
N VAL A 122 -8.15 7.36 -7.13
CA VAL A 122 -8.26 5.90 -7.02
C VAL A 122 -9.67 5.53 -6.55
N VAL A 123 -10.34 4.68 -7.32
CA VAL A 123 -11.62 4.09 -6.91
C VAL A 123 -11.42 3.39 -5.57
N ALA A 124 -11.99 3.96 -4.51
CA ALA A 124 -12.39 3.16 -3.36
C ALA A 124 -13.41 2.11 -3.84
N PRO A 125 -13.41 0.88 -3.30
CA PRO A 125 -14.47 -0.07 -3.62
C PRO A 125 -15.81 0.57 -3.28
N ALA A 126 -16.68 0.64 -4.28
CA ALA A 126 -17.96 1.33 -4.19
C ALA A 126 -18.82 0.67 -3.11
N ASN A 127 -19.04 1.38 -2.01
CA ASN A 127 -20.10 1.06 -1.08
C ASN A 127 -21.05 2.25 -0.94
N THR A 128 -22.32 1.95 -1.24
CA THR A 128 -23.55 2.66 -0.87
C THR A 128 -23.84 3.98 -1.57
N GLY A 129 -24.90 3.94 -2.37
CA GLY A 129 -25.54 5.13 -2.90
C GLY A 129 -26.26 5.94 -1.83
N ALA A 130 -26.37 7.24 -2.08
CA ALA A 130 -27.44 8.11 -1.60
C ALA A 130 -27.44 9.39 -2.47
N PRO A 131 -28.59 10.06 -2.60
CA PRO A 131 -28.97 10.72 -3.85
C PRO A 131 -28.52 12.18 -3.97
N ARG A 132 -28.42 12.59 -5.23
CA ARG A 132 -28.30 13.96 -5.74
C ARG A 132 -29.48 14.82 -5.25
N ALA A 133 -29.20 15.84 -4.43
CA ALA A 133 -30.17 16.89 -4.12
C ALA A 133 -30.05 18.06 -5.10
N THR A 134 -31.19 18.42 -5.68
CA THR A 134 -31.39 19.51 -6.64
C THR A 134 -31.36 20.88 -5.96
N VAL A 135 -30.72 21.84 -6.61
CA VAL A 135 -30.76 23.26 -6.26
C VAL A 135 -32.10 23.87 -6.68
N SER A 136 -32.81 24.50 -5.74
CA SER A 136 -33.94 25.39 -6.03
C SER A 136 -33.79 26.68 -5.22
N SER A 137 -33.78 27.79 -5.95
CA SER A 137 -33.80 29.18 -5.50
C SER A 137 -35.18 29.61 -5.02
N ALA A 138 -35.26 30.42 -3.95
CA ALA A 138 -36.05 31.66 -3.86
C ALA A 138 -36.23 32.15 -2.41
N GLY A 139 -36.22 33.47 -2.23
CA GLY A 139 -37.18 34.14 -1.33
C GLY A 139 -36.66 34.73 -0.02
N ALA A 140 -36.42 36.04 -0.02
CA ALA A 140 -36.10 36.88 1.13
C ALA A 140 -37.29 37.09 2.12
N ARG A 141 -37.00 37.40 3.40
CA ARG A 141 -37.40 38.64 4.14
C ARG A 141 -37.16 38.57 5.68
N ARG A 142 -36.32 39.52 6.14
CA ARG A 142 -36.43 40.48 7.29
C ARG A 142 -36.72 40.04 8.75
N ALA A 143 -35.71 40.32 9.60
CA ALA A 143 -35.63 41.27 10.74
C ALA A 143 -36.38 41.06 12.08
N GLY A 144 -35.63 41.29 13.19
CA GLY A 144 -36.11 41.69 14.52
C GLY A 144 -35.43 40.96 15.69
N GLY A 145 -34.43 41.56 16.36
CA GLY A 145 -34.48 41.97 17.79
C GLY A 145 -34.19 40.80 18.75
N GLY A 146 -33.07 40.69 19.47
CA GLY A 146 -32.53 41.60 20.47
C GLY A 146 -32.83 41.06 21.88
N THR A 147 -31.82 40.57 22.63
CA THR A 147 -31.60 40.67 24.10
C THR A 147 -30.67 39.56 24.63
N THR A 148 -30.04 39.91 25.75
CA THR A 148 -28.76 39.50 26.39
C THR A 148 -28.75 38.16 27.16
N PRO A 149 -27.57 37.70 27.65
CA PRO A 149 -27.25 36.30 27.97
C PRO A 149 -27.39 35.95 29.47
N SER A 150 -27.56 34.66 29.81
CA SER A 150 -27.17 34.15 31.13
C SER A 150 -27.15 32.60 31.26
N THR A 151 -26.06 32.13 31.86
CA THR A 151 -25.88 30.92 32.71
C THR A 151 -26.02 29.50 32.17
N GLY A 152 -24.88 28.78 32.21
CA GLY A 152 -24.82 27.31 32.36
C GLY A 152 -23.52 26.71 31.79
N PRO A 153 -22.62 26.13 32.61
CA PRO A 153 -21.47 25.39 32.08
C PRO A 153 -21.96 24.03 31.58
N ARG A 154 -22.34 23.96 30.31
CA ARG A 154 -22.47 22.68 29.61
C ARG A 154 -21.09 22.31 29.08
N VAL A 155 -20.46 21.34 29.72
CA VAL A 155 -19.34 20.60 29.13
C VAL A 155 -19.87 19.96 27.85
N ALA A 156 -19.68 20.64 26.72
CA ALA A 156 -19.90 20.06 25.42
C ALA A 156 -18.91 18.89 25.33
N LYS A 157 -19.45 17.67 25.24
CA LYS A 157 -18.70 16.48 24.84
C LYS A 157 -18.07 16.84 23.50
N ALA A 158 -16.77 17.16 23.52
CA ALA A 158 -16.04 17.55 22.33
C ALA A 158 -16.29 16.48 21.27
N ALA A 159 -16.88 16.89 20.15
CA ALA A 159 -16.96 16.03 18.98
C ALA A 159 -15.53 15.59 18.65
N PRO A 160 -15.31 14.32 18.26
CA PRO A 160 -13.98 13.83 17.94
C PRO A 160 -13.38 14.76 16.87
N GLY A 161 -12.27 15.43 17.18
CA GLY A 161 -11.62 16.35 16.25
C GLY A 161 -11.20 15.61 14.98
N PRO A 162 -11.02 16.30 13.84
CA PRO A 162 -10.69 15.65 12.56
C PRO A 162 -9.49 14.68 12.61
N GLY A 163 -8.53 14.88 13.53
CA GLY A 163 -7.43 13.94 13.77
C GLY A 163 -7.85 12.61 14.39
N THR A 164 -8.88 12.57 15.24
CA THR A 164 -9.39 11.31 15.82
C THR A 164 -10.07 10.43 14.78
N ALA A 165 -10.77 11.03 13.81
CA ALA A 165 -11.39 10.28 12.71
C ALA A 165 -10.34 9.68 11.77
N ALA A 166 -9.26 10.41 11.48
CA ALA A 166 -8.15 9.92 10.68
C ALA A 166 -7.43 8.73 11.37
N LEU A 167 -7.14 8.85 12.66
CA LEU A 167 -6.55 7.76 13.46
C LEU A 167 -7.47 6.53 13.53
N GLN A 168 -8.79 6.74 13.62
CA GLN A 168 -9.75 5.63 13.63
C GLN A 168 -9.77 4.88 12.29
N ALA A 169 -9.61 5.58 11.17
CA ALA A 169 -9.51 4.99 9.85
C ALA A 169 -8.21 4.19 9.69
N GLU A 170 -7.08 4.74 10.16
CA GLU A 170 -5.78 4.06 10.16
C GLU A 170 -5.80 2.77 10.99
N ILE A 171 -6.41 2.79 12.18
CA ILE A 171 -6.64 1.59 13.00
C ILE A 171 -7.48 0.55 12.24
N GLY A 172 -8.48 0.99 11.47
CA GLY A 172 -9.29 0.09 10.63
C GLY A 172 -8.44 -0.61 9.56
N THR A 173 -7.65 0.16 8.81
CA THR A 173 -6.76 -0.36 7.78
C THR A 173 -5.70 -1.31 8.35
N LEU A 174 -5.10 -0.97 9.50
CA LEU A 174 -4.14 -1.83 10.17
C LEU A 174 -4.76 -3.15 10.62
N LYS A 175 -5.99 -3.12 11.17
CA LYS A 175 -6.71 -4.33 11.56
C LYS A 175 -7.02 -5.24 10.37
N GLU A 176 -7.44 -4.67 9.25
CA GLU A 176 -7.67 -5.44 8.01
C GLU A 176 -6.36 -6.04 7.50
N THR A 177 -5.26 -5.30 7.57
CA THR A 177 -3.93 -5.77 7.16
C THR A 177 -3.45 -6.91 8.06
N VAL A 178 -3.54 -6.76 9.38
CA VAL A 178 -3.20 -7.82 10.35
C VAL A 178 -4.04 -9.06 10.10
N SER A 179 -5.35 -8.91 9.91
CA SER A 179 -6.24 -10.03 9.58
C SER A 179 -5.86 -10.71 8.25
N GLY A 180 -5.39 -9.95 7.26
CA GLY A 180 -4.84 -10.49 6.02
C GLY A 180 -3.58 -11.31 6.26
N LEU A 181 -2.63 -10.75 7.00
CA LEU A 181 -1.37 -11.39 7.35
C LEU A 181 -1.56 -12.65 8.21
N GLU A 182 -2.52 -12.65 9.14
CA GLU A 182 -2.87 -13.83 9.93
C GLU A 182 -3.39 -14.96 9.04
N ARG A 183 -4.26 -14.65 8.06
CA ARG A 183 -4.72 -15.67 7.09
C ARG A 183 -3.57 -16.22 6.25
N GLU A 184 -2.66 -15.37 5.80
CA GLU A 184 -1.48 -15.80 5.02
C GLU A 184 -0.54 -16.65 5.89
N ARG A 185 -0.27 -16.23 7.12
CA ARG A 185 0.52 -17.00 8.11
C ARG A 185 -0.10 -18.38 8.32
N ASP A 186 -1.39 -18.45 8.60
CA ASP A 186 -2.09 -19.70 8.86
C ASP A 186 -2.09 -20.59 7.60
N PHE A 187 -2.26 -20.00 6.41
CA PHE A 187 -2.17 -20.73 5.15
C PHE A 187 -0.80 -21.36 4.91
N TYR A 188 0.29 -20.65 5.19
CA TYR A 188 1.64 -21.20 5.05
C TYR A 188 1.95 -22.22 6.16
N PHE A 189 1.52 -21.94 7.38
CA PHE A 189 1.67 -22.86 8.51
C PHE A 189 0.96 -24.20 8.26
N SER A 190 -0.30 -24.18 7.83
CA SER A 190 -1.03 -25.42 7.49
C SER A 190 -0.33 -26.23 6.41
N LYS A 191 0.23 -25.59 5.38
CA LYS A 191 1.00 -26.30 4.34
C LYS A 191 2.27 -26.94 4.87
N LEU A 192 3.01 -26.24 5.74
CA LEU A 192 4.22 -26.78 6.36
C LEU A 192 3.86 -27.94 7.30
N ARG A 193 2.76 -27.83 8.03
CA ARG A 193 2.23 -28.90 8.89
C ARG A 193 1.80 -30.13 8.09
N ASP A 194 1.12 -29.94 6.96
CA ASP A 194 0.74 -31.04 6.06
C ASP A 194 1.99 -31.77 5.54
N ILE A 195 3.04 -31.04 5.16
CA ILE A 195 4.32 -31.63 4.72
C ILE A 195 4.98 -32.39 5.86
N GLU A 196 5.00 -31.82 7.07
CA GLU A 196 5.57 -32.46 8.25
C GLU A 196 4.88 -33.79 8.56
N LEU A 197 3.54 -33.82 8.55
CA LEU A 197 2.75 -35.04 8.74
C LEU A 197 3.06 -36.10 7.68
N LEU A 198 3.17 -35.71 6.41
CA LEU A 198 3.54 -36.64 5.32
C LEU A 198 4.92 -37.26 5.53
N ILE A 199 5.88 -36.46 6.01
CA ILE A 199 7.23 -36.96 6.29
C ILE A 199 7.24 -37.87 7.51
N GLN A 200 6.53 -37.51 8.58
CA GLN A 200 6.39 -38.36 9.78
C GLN A 200 5.79 -39.72 9.43
N GLN A 201 4.71 -39.73 8.63
CA GLN A 201 4.09 -40.98 8.17
C GLN A 201 5.05 -41.81 7.31
N ALA A 202 5.80 -41.19 6.40
CA ALA A 202 6.77 -41.90 5.56
C ALA A 202 7.89 -42.56 6.39
N VAL A 203 8.36 -41.89 7.45
CA VAL A 203 9.37 -42.46 8.37
C VAL A 203 8.79 -43.58 9.24
N GLU A 204 7.53 -43.47 9.65
CA GLU A 204 6.84 -44.54 10.39
C GLU A 204 6.70 -45.81 9.52
N GLU A 205 6.37 -45.65 8.24
CA GLU A 205 6.23 -46.75 7.28
C GLU A 205 7.60 -47.37 6.89
N ASP A 206 8.65 -46.55 6.76
CA ASP A 206 10.02 -46.98 6.46
C ASP A 206 11.07 -46.26 7.34
N PRO A 207 11.43 -46.85 8.50
CA PRO A 207 12.40 -46.28 9.43
C PRO A 207 13.83 -46.13 8.86
N GLU A 208 14.17 -46.77 7.73
CA GLU A 208 15.49 -46.61 7.12
C GLU A 208 15.65 -45.24 6.45
N LEU A 209 14.55 -44.55 6.11
CA LEU A 209 14.58 -43.21 5.52
C LEU A 209 15.20 -42.16 6.44
N GLU A 210 15.04 -42.31 7.76
CA GLU A 210 15.59 -41.38 8.75
C GLU A 210 17.10 -41.57 8.96
N LYS A 211 17.62 -42.79 8.71
CA LYS A 211 19.04 -43.12 8.87
C LYS A 211 19.92 -42.60 7.73
N GLN A 212 19.31 -42.20 6.61
CA GLN A 212 20.03 -41.64 5.47
C GLN A 212 20.37 -40.17 5.71
N GLU A 213 21.60 -39.90 6.16
CA GLU A 213 22.04 -38.53 6.50
C GLU A 213 21.97 -37.55 5.32
N ASP A 214 22.19 -38.01 4.08
CA ASP A 214 22.09 -37.21 2.85
C ASP A 214 20.76 -37.47 2.09
N GLY A 215 19.78 -38.05 2.79
CA GLY A 215 18.47 -38.39 2.24
C GLY A 215 17.54 -37.19 2.10
N LEU A 216 16.55 -37.30 1.20
CA LEU A 216 15.55 -36.24 0.97
C LEU A 216 14.78 -35.89 2.26
N VAL A 217 14.42 -36.89 3.07
CA VAL A 217 13.71 -36.69 4.35
C VAL A 217 14.52 -35.80 5.29
N LYS A 218 15.83 -36.06 5.41
CA LYS A 218 16.72 -35.28 6.28
C LYS A 218 16.85 -33.83 5.82
N HIS A 219 16.93 -33.60 4.52
CA HIS A 219 16.93 -32.26 3.94
C HIS A 219 15.63 -31.50 4.23
N ILE A 220 14.47 -32.15 4.09
CA ILE A 220 13.17 -31.51 4.36
C ILE A 220 13.05 -31.16 5.85
N GLN A 221 13.39 -32.07 6.76
CA GLN A 221 13.41 -31.81 8.20
C GLN A 221 14.34 -30.65 8.56
N THR A 222 15.51 -30.56 7.92
CA THR A 222 16.45 -29.45 8.13
C THR A 222 15.83 -28.11 7.76
N ILE A 223 15.05 -28.05 6.67
CA ILE A 223 14.34 -26.82 6.28
C ILE A 223 13.23 -26.50 7.30
N LEU A 224 12.39 -27.48 7.63
CA LEU A 224 11.24 -27.28 8.54
C LEU A 224 11.65 -26.84 9.94
N TYR A 225 12.76 -27.36 10.46
CA TYR A 225 13.25 -27.07 11.81
C TYR A 225 14.41 -26.05 11.83
N SER A 226 14.74 -25.45 10.69
CA SER A 226 15.70 -24.35 10.67
C SER A 226 15.13 -23.15 11.42
N THR A 227 15.94 -22.54 12.28
CA THR A 227 15.61 -21.31 13.00
C THR A 227 16.54 -20.20 12.52
N GLU A 228 16.00 -19.01 12.24
CA GLU A 228 16.82 -17.82 11.99
C GLU A 228 17.14 -17.10 13.32
N GLU A 229 18.35 -16.54 13.44
CA GLU A 229 18.74 -15.67 14.56
C GLU A 229 17.77 -14.49 14.68
N GLY A 230 16.90 -14.53 15.70
CA GLY A 230 15.90 -13.49 15.98
C GLY A 230 14.44 -13.96 15.89
N PHE A 231 14.19 -15.23 15.53
CA PHE A 231 12.85 -15.83 15.65
C PHE A 231 12.65 -16.38 17.07
N GLU A 232 12.21 -15.52 18.00
CA GLU A 232 11.76 -15.99 19.33
C GLU A 232 10.43 -16.73 19.16
N ILE A 233 10.44 -18.04 19.43
CA ILE A 233 9.21 -18.81 19.61
C ILE A 233 8.52 -18.23 20.85
N PRO A 234 7.30 -17.68 20.74
CA PRO A 234 6.55 -17.27 21.92
C PRO A 234 6.37 -18.50 22.82
N ALA A 235 6.73 -18.38 24.09
CA ALA A 235 6.68 -19.46 25.08
C ALA A 235 5.29 -20.12 25.23
N GLU A 236 4.24 -19.54 24.62
CA GLU A 236 2.88 -20.10 24.58
C GLU A 236 2.73 -21.33 23.66
N ALA A 237 3.68 -21.57 22.74
CA ALA A 237 3.67 -22.77 21.88
C ALA A 237 4.28 -24.02 22.54
N GLU A 238 5.05 -23.88 23.63
CA GLU A 238 5.60 -25.04 24.36
C GLU A 238 4.56 -25.75 25.26
N GLY A 239 3.32 -25.25 25.33
CA GLY A 239 2.29 -25.77 26.23
C GLY A 239 1.09 -26.48 25.57
N LEU A 240 1.03 -26.57 24.24
CA LEU A 240 -0.13 -27.15 23.54
C LEU A 240 0.10 -28.56 22.98
N ASP A 241 1.32 -29.09 23.07
CA ASP A 241 1.67 -30.40 22.51
C ASP A 241 1.16 -31.59 23.35
N ASP A 242 0.55 -31.35 24.52
CA ASP A 242 0.13 -32.40 25.47
C ASP A 242 -1.40 -32.61 25.59
N GLN A 243 -2.27 -31.97 24.78
CA GLN A 243 -3.73 -32.05 25.04
C GLN A 243 -4.70 -32.37 23.90
N GLU A 244 -4.25 -32.79 22.71
CA GLU A 244 -5.18 -33.36 21.72
C GLU A 244 -4.83 -34.82 21.39
N THR A 245 -4.91 -35.67 22.42
CA THR A 245 -5.14 -37.11 22.25
C THR A 245 -6.63 -37.39 22.43
N PHE A 246 -7.37 -37.57 21.33
CA PHE A 246 -8.49 -38.54 21.24
C PHE A 246 -8.87 -38.86 19.80
#